data_AF-A0A4R3KG50-F1
#
_entry.id   AF-A0A4R3KG50-F1
#
_cell.length_a   1.000
_cell.length_b   1.000
_cell.length_c   1.000
_cell.angle_alpha   90.00
_cell.angle_beta   90.00
_cell.angle_gamma   90.00
#
_symmetry.space_group_name_H-M   'P 1'
#
loop_
_entity.id
_entity.type
_entity.pdbx_description
1 polymer ?
#
loop_
_entity_poly.entity_id
_entity_poly.type
_entity_poly.pdbx_seq_one_letter_code
_entity_poly.pdbx_strand_id
1 'polypeptide(L)'
;MAWIIPLIASIISFLLTWSLVKQYIERKKIHQLLYSLSLSMFTLAAFGEFYSEWKGFNHFIYKLYYFPAITLVPVMAAGTLYLLLRKNRWIAHLFLLYTVVLSIWMFVLLIPVIPDEKILGQTIAIGGEGMPDYIRRFSFPLSGIGGIVLILGALISWWKTRFKGNLYIAAGAIVMSLGGKLATMGLTTWLPLSELLGILLLYYGVVIHPSSKKNEIKSY
;
A
#
# COMPACT_ATOMS: atom_id res chain seq x y z
N MET A 1 -8.11 8.26 -22.48
CA MET A 1 -6.81 8.72 -21.95
C MET A 1 -6.69 8.54 -20.42
N ALA A 2 -7.56 7.75 -19.76
CA ALA A 2 -7.47 7.54 -18.31
C ALA A 2 -6.24 6.71 -17.91
N TRP A 3 -5.87 5.73 -18.74
CA TRP A 3 -4.83 4.72 -18.45
C TRP A 3 -3.40 5.25 -18.28
N ILE A 4 -3.14 6.52 -18.66
CA ILE A 4 -1.81 7.11 -18.59
C ILE A 4 -1.36 7.28 -17.13
N ILE A 5 -2.26 7.71 -16.24
CA ILE A 5 -1.94 7.97 -14.84
C ILE A 5 -1.58 6.67 -14.09
N PRO A 6 -2.40 5.60 -14.12
CA PRO A 6 -2.03 4.34 -13.47
C PRO A 6 -0.78 3.70 -14.09
N LEU A 7 -0.52 3.89 -15.39
CA LEU A 7 0.73 3.46 -16.01
C LEU A 7 1.94 4.18 -15.41
N ILE A 8 1.86 5.52 -15.30
CA ILE A 8 2.90 6.34 -14.67
C ILE A 8 3.08 5.93 -13.20
N ALA A 9 1.98 5.74 -12.46
CA ALA A 9 2.02 5.30 -11.07
C ALA A 9 2.68 3.93 -10.90
N SER A 10 2.38 2.98 -11.78
CA SER A 10 3.01 1.66 -11.82
C SER A 10 4.52 1.76 -12.10
N ILE A 11 4.92 2.54 -13.11
CA ILE A 11 6.34 2.71 -13.46
C ILE A 11 7.11 3.38 -12.32
N ILE A 12 6.57 4.48 -11.79
CA ILE A 12 7.20 5.19 -10.67
C ILE A 12 7.29 4.26 -9.46
N SER A 13 6.20 3.61 -9.06
CA SER A 13 6.21 2.70 -7.91
C SER A 13 7.19 1.53 -8.10
N PHE A 14 7.34 1.01 -9.30
CA PHE A 14 8.36 0.00 -9.61
C PHE A 14 9.78 0.52 -9.33
N LEU A 15 10.10 1.73 -9.77
CA LEU A 15 11.40 2.36 -9.50
C LEU A 15 11.63 2.61 -8.01
N LEU A 16 10.60 3.05 -7.29
CA LEU A 16 10.65 3.26 -5.84
C LEU A 16 10.84 1.93 -5.09
N THR A 17 10.12 0.89 -5.51
CA THR A 17 10.26 -0.49 -5.01
C THR A 17 11.69 -0.97 -5.19
N TRP A 18 12.25 -0.82 -6.39
CA TRP A 18 13.62 -1.23 -6.69
C TRP A 18 14.66 -0.54 -5.79
N SER A 19 14.47 0.77 -5.54
CA SER A 19 15.31 1.52 -4.60
C SER A 19 15.24 0.95 -3.18
N LEU A 20 14.04 0.64 -2.66
CA LEU A 20 13.91 0.07 -1.32
C LEU A 20 14.41 -1.38 -1.24
N VAL A 21 14.26 -2.18 -2.29
CA VAL A 21 14.81 -3.55 -2.36
C VAL A 21 16.34 -3.50 -2.27
N LYS A 22 17.00 -2.61 -3.02
CA LYS A 22 18.46 -2.40 -2.90
C LYS A 22 18.87 -2.04 -1.48
N GLN A 23 18.18 -1.08 -0.87
CA GLN A 23 18.45 -0.68 0.52
C GLN A 23 18.24 -1.85 1.51
N TYR A 24 17.23 -2.69 1.29
CA TYR A 24 17.00 -3.89 2.09
C TYR A 24 18.13 -4.91 1.92
N ILE A 25 18.57 -5.17 0.69
CA ILE A 25 19.68 -6.12 0.43
C ILE A 25 20.95 -5.68 1.16
N GLU A 26 21.25 -4.39 1.16
CA GLU A 26 22.43 -3.83 1.82
C GLU A 26 22.37 -3.85 3.35
N ARG A 27 21.17 -3.67 3.95
CA ARG A 27 21.04 -3.37 5.39
C ARG A 27 20.26 -4.40 6.20
N LYS A 28 19.50 -5.26 5.52
CA LYS A 28 18.69 -6.35 6.09
C LYS A 28 17.74 -5.90 7.22
N LYS A 29 17.16 -4.70 7.11
CA LYS A 29 16.20 -4.19 8.11
C LYS A 29 14.78 -4.61 7.75
N ILE A 30 14.05 -5.15 8.73
CA ILE A 30 12.68 -5.65 8.55
C ILE A 30 11.70 -4.58 8.02
N HIS A 31 11.81 -3.32 8.47
CA HIS A 31 10.94 -2.25 7.98
C HIS A 31 11.17 -1.98 6.48
N GLN A 32 12.41 -2.09 5.99
CA GLN A 32 12.70 -1.92 4.55
C GLN A 32 12.11 -3.08 3.74
N LEU A 33 12.19 -4.32 4.25
CA LEU A 33 11.52 -5.46 3.60
C LEU A 33 10.03 -5.21 3.45
N LEU A 34 9.36 -4.79 4.54
CA LEU A 34 7.92 -4.56 4.54
C LEU A 34 7.52 -3.40 3.63
N TYR A 35 8.28 -2.29 3.62
CA TYR A 35 8.02 -1.21 2.68
C TYR A 35 8.23 -1.64 1.23
N SER A 36 9.30 -2.39 0.92
CA SER A 36 9.52 -2.94 -0.43
C SER A 36 8.39 -3.87 -0.86
N LEU A 37 7.92 -4.74 0.04
CA LEU A 37 6.81 -5.65 -0.24
C LEU A 37 5.53 -4.85 -0.52
N SER A 38 5.22 -3.86 0.30
CA SER A 38 4.05 -2.99 0.11
C SER A 38 4.11 -2.21 -1.21
N LEU A 39 5.25 -1.61 -1.57
CA LEU A 39 5.40 -0.91 -2.86
C LEU A 39 5.35 -1.87 -4.06
N SER A 40 5.85 -3.10 -3.90
CA SER A 40 5.71 -4.14 -4.93
C SER A 40 4.24 -4.45 -5.18
N MET A 41 3.46 -4.56 -4.10
CA MET A 41 2.02 -4.80 -4.17
C MET A 41 1.27 -3.62 -4.79
N PHE A 42 1.64 -2.38 -4.46
CA PHE A 42 1.13 -1.20 -5.14
C PHE A 42 1.45 -1.23 -6.64
N THR A 43 2.68 -1.60 -7.01
CA THR A 43 3.08 -1.69 -8.43
C THR A 43 2.18 -2.66 -9.19
N LEU A 44 1.88 -3.84 -8.60
CA LEU A 44 0.96 -4.81 -9.18
C LEU A 44 -0.49 -4.28 -9.27
N ALA A 45 -0.95 -3.56 -8.24
CA ALA A 45 -2.28 -2.95 -8.23
C ALA A 45 -2.40 -1.87 -9.32
N ALA A 46 -1.50 -0.89 -9.35
CA ALA A 46 -1.48 0.17 -10.35
C ALA A 46 -1.32 -0.38 -11.79
N PHE A 47 -0.53 -1.45 -11.96
CA PHE A 47 -0.46 -2.14 -13.26
C PHE A 47 -1.79 -2.79 -13.64
N GLY A 48 -2.47 -3.44 -12.69
CA GLY A 48 -3.78 -4.03 -12.91
C GLY A 48 -4.83 -2.98 -13.30
N GLU A 49 -4.81 -1.81 -12.65
CA GLU A 49 -5.66 -0.67 -12.99
C GLU A 49 -5.35 -0.15 -14.41
N PHE A 50 -4.08 0.10 -14.74
CA PHE A 50 -3.65 0.47 -16.09
C PHE A 50 -4.15 -0.53 -17.14
N TYR A 51 -3.92 -1.82 -16.91
CA TYR A 51 -4.32 -2.87 -17.84
C TYR A 51 -5.84 -2.87 -18.03
N SER A 52 -6.58 -2.67 -16.94
CA SER A 52 -8.04 -2.63 -16.97
C SER A 52 -8.58 -1.46 -17.79
N GLU A 53 -7.98 -0.29 -17.71
CA GLU A 53 -8.42 0.87 -18.48
C GLU A 53 -7.97 0.80 -19.95
N TRP A 54 -6.93 0.03 -20.25
CA TRP A 54 -6.45 -0.17 -21.62
C TRP A 54 -7.21 -1.26 -22.36
N LYS A 55 -7.44 -2.42 -21.72
CA LYS A 55 -7.99 -3.63 -22.36
C LYS A 55 -9.23 -4.23 -21.67
N GLY A 56 -9.69 -3.62 -20.57
CA GLY A 56 -10.73 -4.19 -19.71
C GLY A 56 -10.16 -5.15 -18.66
N PHE A 57 -10.96 -5.43 -17.64
CA PHE A 57 -10.61 -6.44 -16.65
C PHE A 57 -10.86 -7.84 -17.19
N ASN A 58 -9.91 -8.75 -16.92
CA ASN A 58 -10.17 -10.19 -16.91
C ASN A 58 -10.05 -10.70 -15.46
N HIS A 59 -10.50 -11.94 -15.21
CA HIS A 59 -10.53 -12.51 -13.87
C HIS A 59 -9.17 -12.49 -13.17
N PHE A 60 -8.09 -12.75 -13.91
CA PHE A 60 -6.74 -12.76 -13.35
C PHE A 60 -6.27 -11.36 -12.98
N ILE A 61 -6.38 -10.40 -13.90
CA ILE A 61 -5.96 -9.02 -13.68
C ILE A 61 -6.78 -8.37 -12.56
N TYR A 62 -8.08 -8.69 -12.47
CA TYR A 62 -8.91 -8.18 -11.38
C TYR A 62 -8.46 -8.70 -10.02
N LYS A 63 -8.11 -9.99 -9.90
CA LYS A 63 -7.54 -10.54 -8.66
C LYS A 63 -6.15 -9.98 -8.35
N LEU A 64 -5.31 -9.80 -9.38
CA LEU A 64 -3.98 -9.21 -9.28
C LEU A 64 -4.03 -7.74 -8.85
N TYR A 65 -5.07 -7.02 -9.24
CA TYR A 65 -5.36 -5.69 -8.73
C TYR A 65 -5.84 -5.74 -7.28
N TYR A 66 -6.89 -6.53 -7.04
CA TYR A 66 -7.71 -6.47 -5.84
C TYR A 66 -6.97 -6.95 -4.58
N PHE A 67 -6.26 -8.08 -4.67
CA PHE A 67 -5.57 -8.63 -3.51
C PHE A 67 -4.45 -7.71 -3.02
N PRO A 68 -3.50 -7.28 -3.87
CA PRO A 68 -2.47 -6.32 -3.48
C PRO A 68 -3.04 -4.99 -2.98
N ALA A 69 -4.07 -4.44 -3.62
CA ALA A 69 -4.71 -3.18 -3.19
C ALA A 69 -5.19 -3.22 -1.74
N ILE A 70 -5.72 -4.35 -1.27
CA ILE A 70 -6.22 -4.52 0.10
C ILE A 70 -5.09 -4.83 1.10
N THR A 71 -4.06 -5.53 0.66
CA THR A 71 -3.04 -6.07 1.57
C THR A 71 -1.80 -5.17 1.69
N LEU A 72 -1.57 -4.24 0.74
CA LEU A 72 -0.39 -3.37 0.76
C LEU A 72 -0.37 -2.41 1.96
N VAL A 73 -1.52 -1.85 2.34
CA VAL A 73 -1.62 -0.82 3.39
C VAL A 73 -1.27 -1.37 4.77
N PRO A 74 -1.84 -2.51 5.22
CA PRO A 74 -1.45 -3.08 6.51
C PRO A 74 0.01 -3.58 6.52
N VAL A 75 0.55 -4.06 5.39
CA VAL A 75 1.99 -4.38 5.30
C VAL A 75 2.86 -3.13 5.48
N MET A 76 2.45 -2.01 4.87
CA MET A 76 3.11 -0.71 5.06
C MET A 76 3.07 -0.25 6.52
N ALA A 77 1.89 -0.35 7.14
CA ALA A 77 1.67 0.00 8.54
C ALA A 77 2.53 -0.84 9.48
N ALA A 78 2.69 -2.14 9.20
CA ALA A 78 3.61 -3.01 9.95
C ALA A 78 5.07 -2.51 9.82
N GLY A 79 5.50 -2.15 8.61
CA GLY A 79 6.81 -1.53 8.37
C GLY A 79 7.03 -0.26 9.21
N THR A 80 6.01 0.59 9.30
CA THR A 80 6.02 1.76 10.18
C THR A 80 6.12 1.37 11.64
N LEU A 81 5.32 0.44 12.15
CA LEU A 81 5.41 0.00 13.54
C LEU A 81 6.80 -0.54 13.91
N TYR A 82 7.46 -1.30 13.03
CA TYR A 82 8.84 -1.74 13.24
C TYR A 82 9.85 -0.60 13.29
N LEU A 83 9.61 0.48 12.54
CA LEU A 83 10.43 1.69 12.57
C LEU A 83 10.27 2.44 13.91
N LEU A 84 9.04 2.51 14.42
CA LEU A 84 8.66 3.29 15.61
C LEU A 84 8.98 2.59 16.92
N LEU A 85 8.63 1.31 17.02
CA LEU A 85 8.68 0.55 18.26
C LEU A 85 10.02 -0.17 18.41
N ARG A 86 11.13 0.57 18.26
CA ARG A 86 12.48 -0.03 18.25
C ARG A 86 12.83 -0.80 19.51
N LYS A 87 12.37 -0.31 20.66
CA LYS A 87 12.68 -0.87 21.99
C LYS A 87 11.74 -2.01 22.39
N ASN A 88 10.48 -1.99 21.95
CA ASN A 88 9.50 -3.03 22.23
C ASN A 88 8.70 -3.39 20.98
N ARG A 89 9.20 -4.36 20.21
CA ARG A 89 8.62 -4.74 18.91
C ARG A 89 7.41 -5.65 19.02
N TRP A 90 6.97 -6.03 20.22
CA TRP A 90 5.91 -7.02 20.37
C TRP A 90 4.61 -6.62 19.65
N ILE A 91 4.21 -5.36 19.76
CA ILE A 91 3.05 -4.82 19.03
C ILE A 91 3.25 -4.90 17.51
N ALA A 92 4.47 -4.62 17.02
CA ALA A 92 4.77 -4.73 15.59
C ALA A 92 4.70 -6.19 15.10
N HIS A 93 5.16 -7.15 15.91
CA HIS A 93 5.05 -8.58 15.61
C HIS A 93 3.60 -9.05 15.60
N LEU A 94 2.80 -8.67 16.60
CA LEU A 94 1.38 -9.01 16.65
C LEU A 94 0.62 -8.43 15.46
N PHE A 95 0.89 -7.17 15.11
CA PHE A 95 0.24 -6.52 13.97
C PHE A 95 0.68 -7.12 12.62
N LEU A 96 1.96 -7.50 12.50
CA LEU A 96 2.44 -8.22 11.31
C LEU A 96 1.79 -9.60 11.21
N LEU A 97 1.70 -10.34 12.32
CA LEU A 97 1.03 -11.64 12.36
C LEU A 97 -0.45 -11.52 11.96
N TYR A 98 -1.16 -10.55 12.53
CA TYR A 98 -2.53 -10.19 12.16
C TYR A 98 -2.66 -9.95 10.65
N THR A 99 -1.79 -9.09 10.10
CA THR A 99 -1.76 -8.77 8.68
C THR A 99 -1.52 -10.01 7.81
N VAL A 100 -0.54 -10.84 8.16
CA VAL A 100 -0.18 -12.05 7.40
C VAL A 100 -1.31 -13.07 7.44
N VAL A 101 -1.87 -13.37 8.61
CA VAL A 101 -2.95 -14.34 8.78
C VAL A 101 -4.17 -13.93 7.97
N LEU A 102 -4.61 -12.68 8.09
CA LEU A 102 -5.77 -12.20 7.32
C LEU A 102 -5.48 -12.15 5.81
N SER A 103 -4.26 -11.77 5.39
CA SER A 103 -3.89 -11.78 3.97
C SER A 103 -3.90 -13.19 3.40
N ILE A 104 -3.34 -14.18 4.11
CA ILE A 104 -3.38 -15.58 3.68
C ILE A 104 -4.82 -16.09 3.62
N TRP A 105 -5.63 -15.79 4.64
CA TRP A 105 -7.03 -16.19 4.67
C TRP A 105 -7.81 -15.63 3.48
N MET A 106 -7.69 -14.33 3.23
CA MET A 106 -8.28 -13.68 2.06
C MET A 106 -7.79 -14.31 0.76
N PHE A 107 -6.47 -14.56 0.63
CA PHE A 107 -5.88 -15.14 -0.57
C PHE A 107 -6.47 -16.51 -0.89
N VAL A 108 -6.56 -17.41 0.11
CA VAL A 108 -7.13 -18.75 -0.05
C VAL A 108 -8.59 -18.67 -0.51
N LEU A 109 -9.38 -17.78 0.09
CA LEU A 109 -10.77 -17.57 -0.32
C LEU A 109 -10.91 -16.96 -1.72
N LEU A 110 -9.92 -16.19 -2.17
CA LEU A 110 -9.94 -15.50 -3.47
C LEU A 110 -9.64 -16.45 -4.64
N ILE A 111 -8.89 -17.53 -4.44
CA ILE A 111 -8.51 -18.48 -5.50
C ILE A 111 -9.72 -18.98 -6.31
N PRO A 112 -10.78 -19.54 -5.69
CA PRO A 112 -11.93 -20.08 -6.43
C PRO A 112 -12.92 -19.01 -6.93
N VAL A 113 -12.81 -17.76 -6.49
CA VAL A 113 -13.78 -16.70 -6.82
C VAL A 113 -13.76 -16.40 -8.31
N ILE A 114 -14.93 -16.31 -8.93
CA ILE A 114 -15.09 -15.77 -10.28
C ILE A 114 -15.71 -14.38 -10.12
N PRO A 115 -14.99 -13.30 -10.46
CA PRO A 115 -15.55 -11.95 -10.39
C PRO A 115 -16.74 -11.77 -11.34
N ASP A 116 -17.69 -10.89 -11.00
CA ASP A 116 -18.88 -10.64 -11.83
C ASP A 116 -18.50 -9.97 -13.16
N GLU A 117 -18.66 -10.71 -14.26
CA GLU A 117 -18.33 -10.26 -15.61
C GLU A 117 -19.11 -9.02 -16.05
N LYS A 118 -20.35 -8.83 -15.56
CA LYS A 118 -21.17 -7.65 -15.89
C LYS A 118 -20.58 -6.38 -15.31
N ILE A 119 -19.89 -6.49 -14.18
CA ILE A 119 -19.22 -5.38 -13.50
C ILE A 119 -17.83 -5.15 -14.12
N LEU A 120 -17.10 -6.21 -14.46
CA LEU A 120 -15.79 -6.09 -15.13
C LEU A 120 -15.85 -5.39 -16.49
N GLY A 121 -16.97 -5.48 -17.19
CA GLY A 121 -17.22 -4.76 -18.44
C GLY A 121 -17.46 -3.25 -18.26
N GLN A 122 -17.57 -2.76 -17.03
CA GLN A 122 -17.78 -1.35 -16.71
C GLN A 122 -16.47 -0.68 -16.25
N THR A 123 -16.29 0.59 -16.58
CA THR A 123 -15.10 1.38 -16.23
C THR A 123 -15.01 1.75 -14.73
N ILE A 124 -15.95 1.30 -13.89
CA ILE A 124 -16.09 1.67 -12.47
C ILE A 124 -15.63 0.54 -11.52
N ALA A 125 -15.25 -0.63 -12.04
CA ALA A 125 -15.00 -1.85 -11.26
C ALA A 125 -13.85 -1.78 -10.21
N ILE A 126 -13.11 -0.67 -10.19
CA ILE A 126 -11.94 -0.39 -9.34
C ILE A 126 -12.31 -0.43 -7.83
N GLY A 127 -13.57 -0.22 -7.46
CA GLY A 127 -14.05 -0.29 -6.06
C GLY A 127 -14.23 -1.69 -5.45
N GLY A 128 -13.91 -2.77 -6.19
CA GLY A 128 -14.11 -4.13 -5.71
C GLY A 128 -15.52 -4.68 -5.88
N GLU A 129 -16.37 -3.98 -6.63
CA GLU A 129 -17.78 -4.35 -6.85
C GLU A 129 -17.93 -5.69 -7.56
N GLY A 130 -16.94 -6.09 -8.37
CA GLY A 130 -16.91 -7.39 -9.02
C GLY A 130 -16.62 -8.55 -8.06
N MET A 131 -16.28 -8.28 -6.79
CA MET A 131 -16.02 -9.33 -5.79
C MET A 131 -17.26 -9.63 -4.94
N PRO A 132 -17.46 -10.89 -4.52
CA PRO A 132 -18.48 -11.23 -3.54
C PRO A 132 -18.29 -10.50 -2.20
N ASP A 133 -19.40 -10.26 -1.49
CA ASP A 133 -19.39 -9.53 -0.22
C ASP A 133 -18.47 -10.13 0.85
N TYR A 134 -18.37 -11.45 0.93
CA TYR A 134 -17.49 -12.10 1.92
C TYR A 134 -16.01 -11.83 1.68
N ILE A 135 -15.60 -11.58 0.42
CA ILE A 135 -14.25 -11.12 0.08
C ILE A 135 -14.11 -9.63 0.38
N ARG A 136 -15.10 -8.82 0.02
CA ARG A 136 -15.09 -7.36 0.25
C ARG A 136 -15.00 -6.98 1.72
N ARG A 137 -15.52 -7.82 2.63
CA ARG A 137 -15.41 -7.63 4.09
C ARG A 137 -13.98 -7.60 4.61
N PHE A 138 -12.99 -8.13 3.86
CA PHE A 138 -11.58 -8.04 4.25
C PHE A 138 -10.98 -6.64 4.08
N SER A 139 -11.58 -5.76 3.26
CA SER A 139 -11.07 -4.42 3.00
C SER A 139 -10.92 -3.57 4.27
N PHE A 140 -11.90 -3.61 5.17
CA PHE A 140 -11.82 -2.82 6.40
C PHE A 140 -10.82 -3.39 7.43
N PRO A 141 -10.85 -4.70 7.78
CA PRO A 141 -9.86 -5.29 8.67
C PRO A 141 -8.40 -5.14 8.18
N LEU A 142 -8.16 -5.22 6.88
CA LEU A 142 -6.82 -5.07 6.31
C LEU A 142 -6.49 -3.59 6.04
N SER A 143 -7.06 -2.98 4.99
CA SER A 143 -6.74 -1.60 4.60
C SER A 143 -7.26 -0.56 5.56
N GLY A 144 -8.47 -0.72 6.11
CA GLY A 144 -9.05 0.25 7.05
C GLY A 144 -8.22 0.38 8.33
N ILE A 145 -8.03 -0.74 9.04
CA ILE A 145 -7.20 -0.78 10.25
C ILE A 145 -5.74 -0.47 9.92
N GLY A 146 -5.21 -1.00 8.82
CA GLY A 146 -3.86 -0.66 8.34
C GLY A 146 -3.65 0.83 8.13
N GLY A 147 -4.59 1.51 7.48
CA GLY A 147 -4.55 2.95 7.25
C GLY A 147 -4.59 3.75 8.55
N ILE A 148 -5.45 3.36 9.50
CA ILE A 148 -5.51 3.97 10.84
C ILE A 148 -4.16 3.83 11.56
N VAL A 149 -3.60 2.62 11.57
CA VAL A 149 -2.30 2.34 12.22
C VAL A 149 -1.16 3.12 11.56
N LEU A 150 -1.15 3.20 10.23
CA LEU A 150 -0.14 3.95 9.47
C LEU A 150 -0.20 5.45 9.80
N ILE A 151 -1.40 6.04 9.71
CA ILE A 151 -1.61 7.47 9.96
C ILE A 151 -1.31 7.82 11.42
N LEU A 152 -1.92 7.12 12.38
CA LEU A 152 -1.71 7.40 13.80
C LEU A 152 -0.27 7.12 14.22
N GLY A 153 0.33 6.02 13.72
CA GLY A 153 1.74 5.69 13.97
C GLY A 153 2.65 6.83 13.52
N ALA A 154 2.47 7.30 12.28
CA ALA A 154 3.24 8.40 11.73
C ALA A 154 3.04 9.71 12.52
N LEU A 155 1.81 10.08 12.87
CA LEU A 155 1.53 11.30 13.65
C LEU A 155 2.10 11.24 15.08
N ILE A 156 1.93 10.11 15.79
CA ILE A 156 2.50 9.91 17.12
C ILE A 156 4.03 9.97 17.07
N SER A 157 4.62 9.39 16.03
CA SER A 157 6.08 9.44 15.82
C SER A 157 6.57 10.87 15.61
N TRP A 158 5.89 11.63 14.76
CA TRP A 158 6.18 13.04 14.58
C TRP A 158 6.05 13.81 15.90
N TRP A 159 5.01 13.57 16.70
CA TRP A 159 4.83 14.25 17.98
C TRP A 159 6.01 14.04 18.93
N LYS A 160 6.54 12.80 19.00
CA LYS A 160 7.65 12.42 19.90
C LYS A 160 9.02 12.85 19.39
N THR A 161 9.25 12.79 18.09
CA THR A 161 10.59 13.00 17.49
C THR A 161 10.74 14.35 16.79
N ARG A 162 9.63 15.02 16.49
CA ARG A 162 9.51 16.19 15.60
C ARG A 162 10.14 16.00 14.22
N PHE A 163 10.38 14.76 13.83
CA PHE A 163 10.96 14.43 12.53
C PHE A 163 9.92 14.59 11.41
N LYS A 164 10.15 15.56 10.51
CA LYS A 164 9.22 15.94 9.45
C LYS A 164 8.90 14.81 8.46
N GLY A 165 9.78 13.82 8.27
CA GLY A 165 9.52 12.66 7.40
C GLY A 165 8.24 11.90 7.75
N ASN A 166 7.91 11.83 9.03
CA ASN A 166 6.68 11.19 9.48
C ASN A 166 5.41 11.95 9.04
N LEU A 167 5.47 13.27 8.85
CA LEU A 167 4.35 14.03 8.31
C LEU A 167 4.10 13.69 6.85
N TYR A 168 5.15 13.45 6.06
CA TYR A 168 5.00 13.02 4.67
C TYR A 168 4.39 11.61 4.57
N ILE A 169 4.77 10.70 5.48
CA ILE A 169 4.14 9.38 5.59
C ILE A 169 2.64 9.52 5.92
N ALA A 170 2.30 10.32 6.93
CA ALA A 170 0.90 10.56 7.32
C ALA A 170 0.10 11.21 6.18
N ALA A 171 0.66 12.25 5.55
CA ALA A 171 0.02 12.96 4.44
C ALA A 171 -0.23 12.03 3.26
N GLY A 172 0.77 11.22 2.86
CA GLY A 172 0.60 10.26 1.77
C GLY A 172 -0.50 9.24 2.06
N ALA A 173 -0.52 8.69 3.28
CA ALA A 173 -1.57 7.76 3.71
C ALA A 173 -2.98 8.38 3.72
N ILE A 174 -3.11 9.64 4.15
CA ILE A 174 -4.38 10.39 4.13
C ILE A 174 -4.83 10.61 2.68
N VAL A 175 -3.93 11.06 1.80
CA VAL A 175 -4.26 11.29 0.38
C VAL A 175 -4.76 10.01 -0.29
N MET A 176 -4.10 8.87 -0.09
CA MET A 176 -4.56 7.57 -0.62
C MET A 176 -5.90 7.15 -0.02
N SER A 177 -6.10 7.34 1.30
CA SER A 177 -7.35 6.99 1.97
C SER A 177 -8.54 7.81 1.45
N LEU A 178 -8.32 9.09 1.15
CA LEU A 178 -9.33 9.96 0.54
C LEU A 178 -9.64 9.49 -0.89
N GLY A 179 -8.62 9.16 -1.67
CA GLY A 179 -8.78 8.59 -3.01
C GLY A 179 -9.63 7.33 -3.03
N GLY A 180 -9.29 6.36 -2.18
CA GLY A 180 -10.05 5.11 -2.03
C GLY A 180 -11.51 5.38 -1.65
N LYS A 181 -11.75 6.33 -0.73
CA LYS A 181 -13.11 6.71 -0.34
C LYS A 181 -13.89 7.36 -1.49
N LEU A 182 -13.25 8.24 -2.27
CA LEU A 182 -13.87 8.83 -3.47
C LEU A 182 -14.21 7.75 -4.51
N ALA A 183 -13.33 6.77 -4.72
CA ALA A 183 -13.61 5.64 -5.61
C ALA A 183 -14.85 4.85 -5.19
N THR A 184 -15.02 4.59 -3.88
CA THR A 184 -16.24 3.93 -3.37
C THR A 184 -17.52 4.75 -3.53
N MET A 185 -17.40 6.06 -3.77
CA MET A 185 -18.53 6.95 -4.07
C MET A 185 -18.78 7.11 -5.58
N GLY A 186 -18.11 6.33 -6.42
CA GLY A 186 -18.22 6.38 -7.89
C GLY A 186 -17.30 7.41 -8.56
N LEU A 187 -16.47 8.13 -7.80
CA LEU A 187 -15.51 9.11 -8.32
C LEU A 187 -14.14 8.46 -8.59
N THR A 188 -14.12 7.44 -9.46
CA THR A 188 -12.94 6.60 -9.74
C THR A 188 -11.79 7.36 -10.41
N THR A 189 -12.06 8.46 -11.10
CA THR A 189 -11.04 9.29 -11.78
C THR A 189 -9.99 9.89 -10.85
N TRP A 190 -10.32 10.09 -9.58
CA TRP A 190 -9.41 10.67 -8.59
C TRP A 190 -8.50 9.64 -7.93
N LEU A 191 -8.82 8.35 -8.06
CA LEU A 191 -8.06 7.29 -7.41
C LEU A 191 -6.61 7.24 -7.91
N PRO A 192 -6.33 7.09 -9.22
CA PRO A 192 -4.94 7.00 -9.70
C PRO A 192 -4.09 8.23 -9.33
N LEU A 193 -4.69 9.43 -9.34
CA LEU A 193 -4.02 10.67 -8.97
C LEU A 193 -3.65 10.70 -7.49
N SER A 194 -4.59 10.31 -6.62
CA SER A 194 -4.36 10.25 -5.19
C SER A 194 -3.32 9.18 -4.82
N GLU A 195 -3.32 8.05 -5.53
CA GLU A 195 -2.38 6.96 -5.34
C GLU A 195 -0.96 7.38 -5.73
N LEU A 196 -0.80 8.03 -6.88
CA LEU A 196 0.47 8.58 -7.34
C LEU A 196 1.03 9.64 -6.38
N LEU A 197 0.22 10.60 -5.96
CA LEU A 197 0.66 11.63 -5.01
C LEU A 197 0.97 11.02 -3.64
N GLY A 198 0.12 10.11 -3.18
CA GLY A 198 0.24 9.44 -1.91
C GLY A 198 1.53 8.63 -1.78
N ILE A 199 1.86 7.84 -2.81
CA ILE A 199 3.07 7.01 -2.81
C ILE A 199 4.35 7.82 -2.87
N LEU A 200 4.36 8.94 -3.61
CA LEU A 200 5.49 9.86 -3.67
C LEU A 200 5.76 10.49 -2.30
N LEU A 201 4.72 10.97 -1.62
CA LEU A 201 4.82 11.52 -0.26
C LEU A 201 5.32 10.47 0.74
N LEU A 202 4.74 9.27 0.72
CA LEU A 202 5.14 8.15 1.57
C LEU A 202 6.60 7.78 1.36
N TYR A 203 7.01 7.55 0.12
CA TYR A 203 8.39 7.20 -0.22
C TYR A 203 9.36 8.29 0.21
N TYR A 204 9.03 9.56 -0.07
CA TYR A 204 9.86 10.69 0.36
C TYR A 204 10.09 10.65 1.86
N GLY A 205 9.03 10.49 2.66
CA GLY A 205 9.10 10.39 4.12
C GLY A 205 9.95 9.22 4.62
N VAL A 206 9.88 8.07 3.95
CA VAL A 206 10.70 6.87 4.28
C VAL A 206 12.18 7.11 3.99
N VAL A 207 12.53 7.63 2.82
CA VAL A 207 13.93 7.78 2.40
C VAL A 207 14.67 8.84 3.21
N ILE A 208 14.01 9.94 3.58
CA ILE A 208 14.66 10.98 4.40
C ILE A 208 14.88 10.54 5.85
N HIS A 209 14.23 9.45 6.29
CA HIS A 209 14.33 8.98 7.67
C HIS A 209 15.79 8.65 8.05
N PRO A 210 16.33 9.13 9.18
CA PRO A 210 17.74 8.92 9.53
C PRO A 210 18.16 7.46 9.62
N SER A 211 17.28 6.55 10.06
CA SER A 211 17.55 5.11 10.00
C SER A 211 17.49 4.50 8.61
N SER A 212 17.01 5.27 7.62
CA SER A 212 17.12 4.99 6.19
C SER A 212 18.40 5.56 5.60
N LYS A 213 19.27 6.24 6.37
CA LYS A 213 20.66 6.56 5.99
C LYS A 213 21.64 5.53 6.56
N LYS A 214 22.68 5.18 5.80
CA LYS A 214 23.79 4.35 6.28
C LYS A 214 24.40 5.15 7.45
N ASN A 215 24.72 4.49 8.56
CA ASN A 215 25.38 5.15 9.69
C ASN A 215 26.65 5.88 9.20
N GLU A 216 26.55 7.17 8.90
CA GLU A 216 27.68 8.11 8.97
C GLU A 216 27.76 8.60 10.41
N ILE A 217 28.03 7.68 11.33
CA ILE A 217 28.73 7.99 12.57
C ILE A 217 29.65 6.80 12.82
N LYS A 218 30.79 6.84 12.14
CA LYS A 218 32.06 6.28 12.60
C LYS A 218 33.13 7.30 12.24
N SER A 219 33.87 7.71 13.28
CA SER A 219 35.01 8.65 13.30
C SER A 219 34.60 10.13 13.24
N TYR A 220 35.01 11.03 14.14
CA TYR A 220 35.95 11.01 15.28
C TYR A 220 35.34 11.77 16.46
#